data_AF-A0A2N9MHD7-F1
#
_entry.id   AF-A0A2N9MHD7-F1
#
_cell.length_a   1.000
_cell.length_b   1.000
_cell.length_c   1.000
_cell.angle_alpha   90.00
_cell.angle_beta   90.00
_cell.angle_gamma   90.00
#
_symmetry.space_group_name_H-M   'P 1'
#
loop_
_entity.id
_entity.type
_entity.pdbx_description
1 polymer ?
#
loop_
_entity_poly.entity_id
_entity_poly.type
_entity_poly.pdbx_seq_one_letter_code
_entity_poly.pdbx_strand_id
1 'polypeptide(L)'
;MSDKLETVTSLELETARDVQNRFLPYRLPRIQGLDYCGDSRPAAGVGGDFFDFVAQGPGGLVVSVGDVSGHGIAAAILMSGMQALLRGLSSGQTYEIARVVGELNRTVYDVSPDNFFATLFYAKVDAGARQLHYVSAGHEPALLVRRSGRGVERLDSTGTVLGLTPRALYAHRTVAFEPGDILIAFTDGVTDAVDGSGGEFRMAGILDVVRQHPGARSSDLVAFIMDAASRFADPVDDRTVVVVRGAADHRCLSSAA
;
A
#
# COMPACT_ATOMS: atom_id res chain seq x y z
N MET A 1 -11.21 35.81 16.26
CA MET A 1 -12.22 34.75 16.03
C MET A 1 -11.71 33.75 14.98
N SER A 2 -11.10 34.22 13.88
CA SER A 2 -10.36 33.36 12.91
C SER A 2 -9.30 32.47 13.59
N ASP A 3 -8.44 33.08 14.41
CA ASP A 3 -7.31 32.41 15.08
C ASP A 3 -7.74 31.25 16.01
N LYS A 4 -8.89 31.40 16.69
CA LYS A 4 -9.45 30.34 17.55
C LYS A 4 -10.10 29.22 16.74
N LEU A 5 -10.69 29.53 15.59
CA LEU A 5 -11.29 28.54 14.70
C LEU A 5 -10.19 27.72 14.00
N GLU A 6 -9.14 28.39 13.50
CA GLU A 6 -7.95 27.75 12.93
C GLU A 6 -7.23 26.84 13.93
N THR A 7 -7.12 27.27 15.20
CA THR A 7 -6.52 26.44 16.27
C THR A 7 -7.36 25.20 16.59
N VAL A 8 -8.70 25.32 16.63
CA VAL A 8 -9.61 24.18 16.90
C VAL A 8 -9.59 23.19 15.74
N THR A 9 -9.65 23.68 14.49
CA THR A 9 -9.57 22.83 13.30
C THR A 9 -8.23 22.08 13.21
N SER A 10 -7.13 22.72 13.61
CA SER A 10 -5.80 22.07 13.63
C SER A 10 -5.74 20.93 14.67
N LEU A 11 -6.29 21.14 15.87
CA LEU A 11 -6.32 20.11 16.92
C LEU A 11 -7.24 18.93 16.57
N GLU A 12 -8.38 19.19 15.93
CA GLU A 12 -9.29 18.15 15.45
C GLU A 12 -8.65 17.29 14.34
N LEU A 13 -7.89 17.92 13.44
CA LEU A 13 -7.13 17.22 12.40
C LEU A 13 -5.97 16.38 12.98
N GLU A 14 -5.25 16.88 13.99
CA GLU A 14 -4.24 16.11 14.71
C GLU A 14 -4.86 14.87 15.39
N THR A 15 -6.00 15.06 16.04
CA THR A 15 -6.72 13.95 16.69
C THR A 15 -7.19 12.92 15.66
N ALA A 16 -7.72 13.37 14.52
CA ALA A 16 -8.14 12.48 13.44
C ALA A 16 -6.94 11.70 12.84
N ARG A 17 -5.79 12.36 12.69
CA ARG A 17 -4.54 11.73 12.25
C ARG A 17 -4.08 10.67 13.24
N ASP A 18 -4.13 10.95 14.53
CA ASP A 18 -3.76 9.98 15.57
C ASP A 18 -4.68 8.74 15.55
N VAL A 19 -5.97 8.93 15.29
CA VAL A 19 -6.91 7.81 15.11
C VAL A 19 -6.59 7.03 13.83
N GLN A 20 -6.36 7.72 12.71
CA GLN A 20 -6.02 7.11 11.42
C GLN A 20 -4.73 6.27 11.50
N ASN A 21 -3.69 6.80 12.17
CA ASN A 21 -2.43 6.10 12.39
C ASN A 21 -2.57 4.81 13.21
N ARG A 22 -3.65 4.66 14.00
CA ARG A 22 -3.92 3.41 14.73
C ARG A 22 -4.51 2.31 13.85
N PHE A 23 -5.06 2.67 12.68
CA PHE A 23 -5.48 1.68 11.69
C PHE A 23 -4.30 1.14 10.89
N LEU A 24 -3.24 1.93 10.71
CA LEU A 24 -1.98 1.45 10.13
C LEU A 24 -1.31 0.38 11.01
N PRO A 25 -0.61 -0.60 10.41
CA PRO A 25 -0.08 -1.74 11.13
C PRO A 25 1.05 -1.33 12.09
N TYR A 26 0.70 -1.09 13.36
CA TYR A 26 1.65 -0.75 14.43
C TYR A 26 2.61 -1.92 14.78
N ARG A 27 2.18 -3.16 14.53
CA ARG A 27 3.01 -4.36 14.71
C ARG A 27 2.92 -5.25 13.47
N LEU A 28 4.04 -5.40 12.79
CA LEU A 28 4.17 -6.30 11.66
C LEU A 28 4.21 -7.76 12.15
N PRO A 29 3.31 -8.64 11.68
CA PRO A 29 3.37 -10.05 12.07
C PRO A 29 4.67 -10.72 11.61
N ARG A 30 5.30 -11.54 12.44
CA ARG A 30 6.51 -12.25 11.98
C ARG A 30 6.12 -13.38 11.04
N ILE A 31 6.48 -13.24 9.76
CA ILE A 31 6.27 -14.27 8.75
C ILE A 31 7.64 -14.84 8.35
N GLN A 32 7.82 -16.15 8.53
CA GLN A 32 9.06 -16.81 8.14
C GLN A 32 9.26 -16.71 6.62
N GLY A 33 10.49 -16.40 6.20
CA GLY A 33 10.84 -16.28 4.79
C GLY A 33 10.48 -14.93 4.16
N LEU A 34 10.03 -13.94 4.92
CA LEU A 34 9.72 -12.59 4.43
C LEU A 34 10.38 -11.50 5.26
N ASP A 35 10.90 -10.47 4.59
CA ASP A 35 11.31 -9.19 5.16
C ASP A 35 10.43 -8.10 4.53
N TYR A 36 9.71 -7.30 5.32
CA TYR A 36 8.78 -6.34 4.76
C TYR A 36 8.56 -5.13 5.66
N CYS A 37 8.20 -4.02 5.03
CA CYS A 37 7.93 -2.75 5.69
C CYS A 37 6.99 -1.91 4.81
N GLY A 38 6.31 -0.95 5.42
CA GLY A 38 5.56 0.06 4.69
C GLY A 38 5.57 1.37 5.45
N ASP A 39 5.41 2.47 4.74
CA ASP A 39 5.27 3.82 5.27
C ASP A 39 4.19 4.55 4.48
N SER A 40 3.43 5.41 5.15
CA SER A 40 2.40 6.25 4.56
C SER A 40 2.47 7.63 5.19
N ARG A 41 2.64 8.65 4.34
CA ARG A 41 2.83 10.05 4.74
C ARG A 41 1.76 10.89 4.05
N PRO A 42 0.73 11.33 4.79
CA PRO A 42 -0.30 12.16 4.20
C PRO A 42 0.24 13.56 3.87
N ALA A 43 -0.24 14.16 2.79
CA ALA A 43 0.16 15.51 2.38
C ALA A 43 -0.33 16.59 3.36
N ALA A 44 -1.52 16.42 3.94
CA ALA A 44 -2.14 17.42 4.82
C ALA A 44 -2.98 16.82 5.94
N GLY A 45 -2.40 16.67 7.14
CA GLY A 45 -3.12 16.21 8.33
C GLY A 45 -3.49 14.73 8.27
N VAL A 46 -4.56 14.40 7.53
CA VAL A 46 -5.10 13.05 7.28
C VAL A 46 -5.12 12.74 5.79
N GLY A 47 -4.97 11.46 5.43
CA GLY A 47 -4.88 11.02 4.04
C GLY A 47 -5.97 10.05 3.58
N GLY A 48 -6.12 9.89 2.26
CA GLY A 48 -6.91 8.83 1.61
C GLY A 48 -6.12 7.53 1.43
N ASP A 49 -4.80 7.61 1.49
CA ASP A 49 -3.86 6.51 1.35
C ASP A 49 -3.87 5.53 2.54
N PHE A 50 -3.74 4.24 2.24
CA PHE A 50 -3.53 3.22 3.27
C PHE A 50 -2.72 2.03 2.80
N PHE A 51 -2.16 1.32 3.77
CA PHE A 51 -1.63 -0.01 3.56
C PHE A 51 -1.88 -0.90 4.77
N ASP A 52 -1.86 -2.22 4.55
CA ASP A 52 -1.98 -3.16 5.66
C ASP A 52 -1.21 -4.48 5.43
N PHE A 53 -0.85 -5.10 6.55
CA PHE A 53 -0.22 -6.42 6.61
C PHE A 53 -1.02 -7.33 7.54
N VAL A 54 -1.53 -8.44 6.98
CA VAL A 54 -2.32 -9.42 7.73
C VAL A 54 -1.70 -10.81 7.56
N ALA A 55 -1.34 -11.45 8.68
CA ALA A 55 -0.84 -12.82 8.65
C ALA A 55 -1.94 -13.78 8.18
N GLN A 56 -1.58 -14.72 7.32
CA GLN A 56 -2.48 -15.75 6.83
C GLN A 56 -1.85 -17.13 6.98
N GLY A 57 -2.04 -17.73 8.15
CA GLY A 57 -1.43 -19.01 8.49
C GLY A 57 0.11 -18.97 8.52
N PRO A 58 0.77 -20.14 8.58
CA PRO A 58 2.23 -20.22 8.59
C PRO A 58 2.82 -19.85 7.22
N GLY A 59 3.55 -18.74 7.13
CA GLY A 59 4.26 -18.34 5.90
C GLY A 59 3.44 -17.53 4.89
N GLY A 60 2.16 -17.26 5.18
CA GLY A 60 1.31 -16.40 4.35
C GLY A 60 1.23 -14.97 4.89
N LEU A 61 1.37 -13.99 4.00
CA LEU A 61 1.20 -12.57 4.28
C LEU A 61 0.24 -11.97 3.26
N VAL A 62 -0.84 -11.38 3.74
CA VAL A 62 -1.70 -10.51 2.94
C VAL A 62 -1.17 -9.09 3.03
N VAL A 63 -1.08 -8.44 1.87
CA VAL A 63 -0.61 -7.08 1.67
C VAL A 63 -1.72 -6.29 0.97
N SER A 64 -2.05 -5.14 1.52
CA SER A 64 -2.98 -4.19 0.90
C SER A 64 -2.28 -2.85 0.73
N VAL A 65 -2.45 -2.20 -0.41
CA VAL A 65 -2.13 -0.78 -0.62
C VAL A 65 -3.29 -0.17 -1.39
N GLY A 66 -3.85 0.92 -0.92
CA GLY A 66 -4.96 1.57 -1.61
C GLY A 66 -4.92 3.07 -1.43
N ASP A 67 -5.57 3.75 -2.36
CA ASP A 67 -5.76 5.18 -2.38
C ASP A 67 -7.25 5.46 -2.64
N VAL A 68 -7.76 6.44 -1.93
CA VAL A 68 -9.17 6.79 -1.88
C VAL A 68 -9.34 8.18 -2.49
N SER A 69 -10.09 8.26 -3.60
CA SER A 69 -10.25 9.51 -4.34
C SER A 69 -10.81 10.64 -3.46
N GLY A 70 -10.30 11.85 -3.68
CA GLY A 70 -10.66 13.02 -2.90
C GLY A 70 -9.60 13.37 -1.86
N HIS A 71 -9.92 14.23 -0.91
CA HIS A 71 -8.94 14.70 0.07
C HIS A 71 -9.59 15.02 1.43
N GLY A 72 -8.77 15.09 2.46
CA GLY A 72 -9.18 15.48 3.81
C GLY A 72 -10.03 14.43 4.52
N ILE A 73 -10.89 14.90 5.42
CA ILE A 73 -11.57 14.03 6.41
C ILE A 73 -12.50 12.99 5.76
N ALA A 74 -13.16 13.33 4.64
CA ALA A 74 -14.08 12.39 3.98
C ALA A 74 -13.34 11.18 3.40
N ALA A 75 -12.23 11.41 2.69
CA ALA A 75 -11.36 10.35 2.18
C ALA A 75 -10.78 9.52 3.32
N ALA A 76 -10.32 10.19 4.40
CA ALA A 76 -9.78 9.53 5.59
C ALA A 76 -10.76 8.58 6.30
N ILE A 77 -12.04 8.95 6.40
CA ILE A 77 -13.08 8.10 7.00
C ILE A 77 -13.34 6.87 6.12
N LEU A 78 -13.48 7.08 4.82
CA LEU A 78 -13.78 5.98 3.88
C LEU A 78 -12.60 5.02 3.78
N MET A 79 -11.37 5.54 3.73
CA MET A 79 -10.14 4.76 3.86
C MET A 79 -10.16 3.88 5.11
N SER A 80 -10.42 4.47 6.28
CA SER A 80 -10.41 3.74 7.56
C SER A 80 -11.44 2.60 7.57
N GLY A 81 -12.62 2.86 7.00
CA GLY A 81 -13.67 1.84 6.81
C GLY A 81 -13.26 0.71 5.87
N MET A 82 -12.64 1.05 4.74
CA MET A 82 -12.11 0.08 3.77
C MET A 82 -11.03 -0.80 4.39
N GLN A 83 -10.08 -0.22 5.12
CA GLN A 83 -9.00 -0.95 5.78
C GLN A 83 -9.54 -1.91 6.85
N ALA A 84 -10.49 -1.45 7.68
CA ALA A 84 -11.12 -2.29 8.69
C ALA A 84 -11.90 -3.45 8.06
N LEU A 85 -12.66 -3.19 6.99
CA LEU A 85 -13.40 -4.22 6.27
C LEU A 85 -12.46 -5.24 5.63
N LEU A 86 -11.43 -4.79 4.92
CA LEU A 86 -10.43 -5.65 4.30
C LEU A 86 -9.77 -6.57 5.33
N ARG A 87 -9.38 -6.04 6.49
CA ARG A 87 -8.80 -6.83 7.58
C ARG A 87 -9.78 -7.88 8.10
N GLY A 88 -11.06 -7.54 8.24
CA GLY A 88 -12.11 -8.49 8.61
C GLY A 88 -12.27 -9.62 7.58
N LEU A 89 -12.39 -9.26 6.30
CA LEU A 89 -12.53 -10.21 5.19
C LEU A 89 -11.29 -11.12 5.01
N SER A 90 -10.10 -10.58 5.28
CA SER A 90 -8.83 -11.30 5.15
C SER A 90 -8.63 -12.40 6.21
N SER A 91 -9.35 -12.32 7.33
CA SER A 91 -9.21 -13.21 8.48
C SER A 91 -10.09 -14.48 8.43
N GLY A 92 -10.96 -14.61 7.41
CA GLY A 92 -11.91 -15.72 7.28
C GLY A 92 -11.30 -17.05 6.83
N GLN A 93 -12.01 -18.17 7.09
CA GLN A 93 -11.54 -19.53 6.78
C GLN A 93 -11.58 -19.90 5.28
N THR A 94 -12.32 -19.17 4.46
CA THR A 94 -12.40 -19.39 3.00
C THR A 94 -11.90 -18.15 2.29
N TYR A 95 -10.58 -17.98 2.29
CA TYR A 95 -9.94 -16.86 1.64
C TYR A 95 -9.81 -17.11 0.13
N GLU A 96 -10.59 -16.38 -0.66
CA GLU A 96 -10.43 -16.28 -2.10
C GLU A 96 -10.25 -14.80 -2.44
N ILE A 97 -9.07 -14.47 -2.96
CA ILE A 97 -8.58 -13.09 -3.05
C ILE A 97 -9.49 -12.21 -3.92
N ALA A 98 -10.03 -12.74 -5.02
CA ALA A 98 -10.93 -11.99 -5.89
C ALA A 98 -12.29 -11.72 -5.22
N ARG A 99 -12.83 -12.72 -4.50
CA ARG A 99 -14.06 -12.55 -3.72
C ARG A 99 -13.95 -11.48 -2.64
N VAL A 100 -12.82 -11.41 -1.93
CA VAL A 100 -12.56 -10.36 -0.93
C VAL A 100 -12.67 -8.98 -1.57
N VAL A 101 -12.01 -8.77 -2.71
CA VAL A 101 -12.05 -7.49 -3.44
C VAL A 101 -13.45 -7.19 -3.98
N GLY A 102 -14.18 -8.20 -4.47
CA GLY A 102 -15.57 -8.04 -4.91
C GLY A 102 -16.55 -7.71 -3.78
N GLU A 103 -16.34 -8.23 -2.57
CA GLU A 103 -17.07 -7.86 -1.37
C GLU A 103 -16.76 -6.41 -0.95
N LEU A 104 -15.48 -6.05 -0.91
CA LEU A 104 -15.07 -4.66 -0.65
C LEU A 104 -15.68 -3.68 -1.66
N ASN A 105 -15.62 -3.98 -2.97
CA ASN A 105 -16.16 -3.13 -4.02
C ASN A 105 -17.66 -2.84 -3.82
N ARG A 106 -18.44 -3.85 -3.45
CA ARG A 106 -19.87 -3.68 -3.17
C ARG A 106 -20.10 -2.76 -1.99
N THR A 107 -19.36 -2.96 -0.89
CA THR A 107 -19.49 -2.08 0.27
C THR A 107 -19.08 -0.65 -0.06
N VAL A 108 -17.96 -0.44 -0.77
CA VAL A 108 -17.53 0.90 -1.20
C VAL A 108 -18.60 1.56 -2.06
N TYR A 109 -19.19 0.84 -3.02
CA TYR A 109 -20.29 1.36 -3.85
C TYR A 109 -21.50 1.78 -3.01
N ASP A 110 -21.88 0.98 -2.01
CA ASP A 110 -23.09 1.23 -1.21
C ASP A 110 -22.95 2.39 -0.22
N VAL A 111 -21.73 2.65 0.29
CA VAL A 111 -21.50 3.64 1.36
C VAL A 111 -20.90 4.96 0.87
N SER A 112 -20.39 5.00 -0.36
CA SER A 112 -19.69 6.18 -0.87
C SER A 112 -20.64 7.13 -1.62
N PRO A 113 -20.38 8.45 -1.58
CA PRO A 113 -21.12 9.41 -2.40
C PRO A 113 -20.97 9.17 -3.91
N ASP A 114 -21.87 9.74 -4.71
CA ASP A 114 -21.77 9.74 -6.17
C ASP A 114 -20.40 10.30 -6.64
N ASN A 115 -19.75 9.60 -7.57
CA ASN A 115 -18.40 9.88 -8.10
C ASN A 115 -17.21 9.57 -7.18
N PHE A 116 -17.43 8.90 -6.06
CA PHE A 116 -16.34 8.41 -5.23
C PHE A 116 -15.81 7.07 -5.76
N PHE A 117 -14.50 6.92 -5.79
CA PHE A 117 -13.86 5.65 -6.11
C PHE A 117 -12.58 5.46 -5.28
N ALA A 118 -12.06 4.24 -5.30
CA ALA A 118 -10.79 3.94 -4.67
C ALA A 118 -9.99 2.95 -5.51
N THR A 119 -8.67 3.08 -5.47
CA THR A 119 -7.75 2.13 -6.05
C THR A 119 -7.27 1.16 -4.98
N LEU A 120 -6.94 -0.08 -5.37
CA LEU A 120 -6.42 -1.09 -4.44
C LEU A 120 -5.49 -2.08 -5.15
N PHE A 121 -4.27 -2.23 -4.64
CA PHE A 121 -3.45 -3.42 -4.84
C PHE A 121 -3.60 -4.35 -3.63
N TYR A 122 -4.07 -5.58 -3.86
CA TYR A 122 -4.33 -6.56 -2.83
C TYR A 122 -3.67 -7.88 -3.18
N ALA A 123 -2.79 -8.37 -2.31
CA ALA A 123 -1.97 -9.53 -2.61
C ALA A 123 -1.81 -10.48 -1.42
N LYS A 124 -1.69 -11.78 -1.72
CA LYS A 124 -1.23 -12.82 -0.81
C LYS A 124 0.14 -13.31 -1.25
N VAL A 125 1.14 -13.08 -0.42
CA VAL A 125 2.48 -13.67 -0.54
C VAL A 125 2.49 -14.98 0.26
N ASP A 126 2.77 -16.09 -0.42
CA ASP A 126 2.96 -17.41 0.19
C ASP A 126 4.43 -17.80 0.09
N ALA A 127 5.18 -17.61 1.18
CA ALA A 127 6.62 -17.86 1.20
C ALA A 127 6.95 -19.35 1.08
N GLY A 128 6.07 -20.23 1.57
CA GLY A 128 6.23 -21.68 1.49
C GLY A 128 6.01 -22.20 0.08
N ALA A 129 4.93 -21.76 -0.56
CA ALA A 129 4.61 -22.11 -1.95
C ALA A 129 5.43 -21.32 -2.99
N ARG A 130 6.12 -20.26 -2.56
CA ARG A 130 6.87 -19.31 -3.41
C ARG A 130 5.98 -18.67 -4.48
N GLN A 131 4.80 -18.25 -4.05
CA GLN A 131 3.78 -17.69 -4.93
C GLN A 131 3.31 -16.35 -4.40
N LEU A 132 3.05 -15.42 -5.32
CA LEU A 132 2.32 -14.20 -5.08
C LEU A 132 1.01 -14.29 -5.85
N HIS A 133 -0.10 -14.25 -5.13
CA HIS A 133 -1.43 -14.08 -5.71
C HIS A 133 -1.83 -12.63 -5.55
N TYR A 134 -2.34 -11.97 -6.59
CA TYR A 134 -2.79 -10.58 -6.47
C TYR A 134 -4.05 -10.29 -7.27
N VAL A 135 -4.73 -9.26 -6.82
CA VAL A 135 -5.81 -8.54 -7.49
C VAL A 135 -5.45 -7.07 -7.43
N SER A 136 -5.60 -6.36 -8.54
CA SER A 136 -5.44 -4.91 -8.56
C SER A 136 -6.70 -4.26 -9.15
N ALA A 137 -7.28 -3.34 -8.40
CA ALA A 137 -8.49 -2.61 -8.71
C ALA A 137 -8.12 -1.17 -9.12
N GLY A 138 -7.67 -1.00 -10.36
CA GLY A 138 -7.29 0.28 -10.94
C GLY A 138 -6.11 0.99 -10.26
N HIS A 139 -5.34 0.28 -9.44
CA HIS A 139 -4.18 0.83 -8.73
C HIS A 139 -2.95 0.91 -9.62
N GLU A 140 -2.01 1.77 -9.24
CA GLU A 140 -0.71 1.87 -9.88
C GLU A 140 -0.02 0.48 -9.90
N PRO A 141 0.54 0.04 -11.05
CA PRO A 141 1.12 -1.29 -11.14
C PRO A 141 2.26 -1.50 -10.14
N ALA A 142 2.06 -2.42 -9.20
CA ALA A 142 3.11 -2.85 -8.30
C ALA A 142 4.29 -3.45 -9.09
N LEU A 143 5.49 -3.30 -8.57
CA LEU A 143 6.71 -3.73 -9.22
C LEU A 143 7.23 -4.99 -8.54
N LEU A 144 7.48 -6.04 -9.34
CA LEU A 144 8.15 -7.26 -8.90
C LEU A 144 9.57 -7.29 -9.49
N VAL A 145 10.53 -6.87 -8.67
CA VAL A 145 11.95 -6.84 -9.01
C VAL A 145 12.55 -8.23 -8.77
N ARG A 146 13.05 -8.86 -9.83
CA ARG A 146 13.60 -10.21 -9.74
C ARG A 146 15.04 -10.18 -9.23
N ARG A 147 15.36 -10.96 -8.18
CA ARG A 147 16.73 -11.08 -7.63
C ARG A 147 17.77 -11.43 -8.70
N SER A 148 17.37 -12.35 -9.58
CA SER A 148 18.19 -12.95 -10.63
C SER A 148 18.72 -11.97 -11.69
N GLY A 149 18.42 -10.66 -11.60
CA GLY A 149 18.73 -9.71 -12.67
C GLY A 149 17.86 -9.90 -13.93
N ARG A 150 16.85 -10.78 -13.87
CA ARG A 150 15.86 -11.04 -14.94
C ARG A 150 14.93 -9.86 -15.24
N GLY A 151 15.16 -8.71 -14.62
CA GLY A 151 14.39 -7.49 -14.83
C GLY A 151 13.30 -7.27 -13.79
N VAL A 152 12.34 -6.42 -14.18
CA VAL A 152 11.22 -5.97 -13.37
C VAL A 152 9.94 -6.35 -14.08
N GLU A 153 9.03 -7.00 -13.37
CA GLU A 153 7.69 -7.31 -13.86
C GLU A 153 6.70 -6.30 -13.26
N ARG A 154 5.85 -5.70 -14.10
CA ARG A 154 4.74 -4.84 -13.64
C ARG A 154 3.52 -5.72 -13.38
N LEU A 155 2.95 -5.57 -12.19
CA LEU A 155 1.75 -6.27 -11.77
C LEU A 155 0.54 -5.37 -12.05
N ASP A 156 0.13 -5.33 -13.32
CA ASP A 156 -0.93 -4.44 -13.82
C ASP A 156 -2.30 -4.73 -13.20
N SER A 157 -3.19 -3.73 -13.31
CA SER A 157 -4.58 -3.84 -12.86
C SER A 157 -5.29 -5.06 -13.44
N THR A 158 -6.09 -5.73 -12.61
CA THR A 158 -6.89 -6.91 -12.96
C THR A 158 -8.40 -6.64 -12.94
N GLY A 159 -8.78 -5.39 -12.67
CA GLY A 159 -10.16 -4.88 -12.71
C GLY A 159 -10.21 -3.35 -12.82
N THR A 160 -11.40 -2.79 -12.77
CA THR A 160 -11.61 -1.34 -12.68
C THR A 160 -11.35 -0.83 -11.26
N VAL A 161 -11.42 0.48 -11.01
CA VAL A 161 -11.42 1.03 -9.64
C VAL A 161 -12.64 0.55 -8.83
N LEU A 162 -12.48 0.52 -7.50
CA LEU A 162 -13.56 0.20 -6.56
C LEU A 162 -14.63 1.29 -6.54
N GLY A 163 -15.88 0.92 -6.30
CA GLY A 163 -16.97 1.88 -6.07
C GLY A 163 -17.61 2.44 -7.33
N LEU A 164 -17.10 2.13 -8.53
CA LEU A 164 -17.69 2.61 -9.79
C LEU A 164 -18.98 1.88 -10.16
N THR A 165 -19.06 0.58 -9.90
CA THR A 165 -20.23 -0.25 -10.19
C THR A 165 -20.31 -1.44 -9.24
N PRO A 166 -21.50 -1.85 -8.75
CA PRO A 166 -21.62 -2.91 -7.76
C PRO A 166 -21.31 -4.30 -8.33
N ARG A 167 -21.25 -4.42 -9.67
CA ARG A 167 -21.01 -5.68 -10.40
C ARG A 167 -19.62 -5.75 -11.05
N ALA A 168 -18.67 -4.92 -10.59
CA ALA A 168 -17.29 -4.99 -11.07
C ALA A 168 -16.72 -6.40 -10.79
N LEU A 169 -16.05 -6.97 -11.80
CA LEU A 169 -15.37 -8.25 -11.70
C LEU A 169 -13.87 -8.01 -11.63
N TYR A 170 -13.22 -8.75 -10.73
CA TYR A 170 -11.78 -8.65 -10.47
C TYR A 170 -11.16 -10.02 -10.70
N ALA A 171 -10.24 -10.11 -11.66
CA ALA A 171 -9.48 -11.35 -11.85
C ALA A 171 -8.34 -11.42 -10.83
N HIS A 172 -8.00 -12.62 -10.36
CA HIS A 172 -6.75 -12.84 -9.65
C HIS A 172 -5.66 -13.32 -10.61
N ARG A 173 -4.41 -12.98 -10.31
CA ARG A 173 -3.23 -13.48 -11.00
C ARG A 173 -2.29 -14.13 -10.01
N THR A 174 -1.55 -15.14 -10.48
CA THR A 174 -0.53 -15.83 -9.68
C THR A 174 0.81 -15.74 -10.40
N VAL A 175 1.83 -15.26 -9.69
CA VAL A 175 3.21 -15.18 -10.20
C VAL A 175 4.16 -15.84 -9.21
N ALA A 176 5.30 -16.34 -9.69
CA ALA A 176 6.33 -16.87 -8.80
C ALA A 176 6.88 -15.74 -7.92
N PHE A 177 7.20 -16.05 -6.66
CA PHE A 177 7.82 -15.13 -5.71
C PHE A 177 8.95 -15.85 -4.98
N GLU A 178 10.17 -15.70 -5.50
CA GLU A 178 11.32 -16.46 -5.04
C GLU A 178 12.12 -15.72 -3.95
N PRO A 179 12.89 -16.43 -3.12
CA PRO A 179 13.81 -15.79 -2.18
C PRO A 179 14.75 -14.77 -2.85
N GLY A 180 14.62 -13.52 -2.42
CA GLY A 180 15.34 -12.33 -2.84
C GLY A 180 14.58 -11.46 -3.86
N ASP A 181 13.47 -11.94 -4.42
CA ASP A 181 12.56 -11.09 -5.19
C ASP A 181 11.97 -10.02 -4.28
N ILE A 182 11.69 -8.84 -4.85
CA ILE A 182 11.16 -7.67 -4.13
C ILE A 182 9.86 -7.25 -4.80
N LEU A 183 8.77 -7.32 -4.06
CA LEU A 183 7.49 -6.70 -4.40
C LEU A 183 7.49 -5.28 -3.82
N ILE A 184 7.15 -4.29 -4.64
CA ILE A 184 7.02 -2.89 -4.26
C ILE A 184 5.66 -2.40 -4.74
N ALA A 185 4.77 -2.06 -3.81
CA ALA A 185 3.47 -1.45 -4.09
C ALA A 185 3.48 -0.03 -3.54
N PHE A 186 2.89 0.91 -4.26
CA PHE A 186 2.96 2.34 -3.95
C PHE A 186 1.80 3.08 -4.57
N THR A 187 1.50 4.26 -4.02
CA THR A 187 0.50 5.19 -4.53
C THR A 187 1.13 6.20 -5.49
N ASP A 188 0.30 6.83 -6.30
CA ASP A 188 0.71 7.79 -7.33
C ASP A 188 1.41 9.02 -6.76
N GLY A 189 1.08 9.48 -5.54
CA GLY A 189 1.79 10.57 -4.89
C GLY A 189 3.30 10.34 -4.69
N VAL A 190 3.77 9.08 -4.79
CA VAL A 190 5.21 8.73 -4.86
C VAL A 190 5.77 8.97 -6.27
N THR A 191 5.07 8.55 -7.32
CA THR A 191 5.55 8.61 -8.71
C THR A 191 5.31 9.93 -9.41
N ASP A 192 4.28 10.66 -9.00
CA ASP A 192 3.85 11.93 -9.57
C ASP A 192 4.60 13.13 -8.96
N ALA A 193 5.66 12.87 -8.19
CA ALA A 193 6.59 13.90 -7.76
C ALA A 193 7.28 14.53 -8.99
N VAL A 194 7.03 15.82 -9.22
CA VAL A 194 7.61 16.62 -10.30
C VAL A 194 8.50 17.72 -9.71
N ASP A 195 9.76 17.78 -10.12
CA ASP A 195 10.70 18.78 -9.62
C ASP A 195 10.44 20.17 -10.24
N GLY A 196 11.11 21.21 -9.71
CA GLY A 196 10.95 22.58 -10.20
C GLY A 196 11.41 22.82 -11.65
N SER A 197 12.05 21.84 -12.29
CA SER A 197 12.47 21.86 -13.69
C SER A 197 11.54 21.06 -14.63
N GLY A 198 10.51 20.41 -14.08
CA GLY A 198 9.59 19.55 -14.82
C GLY A 198 10.10 18.12 -15.03
N GLY A 199 11.17 17.71 -14.34
CA GLY A 199 11.56 16.30 -14.25
C GLY A 199 10.53 15.53 -13.45
N GLU A 200 10.35 14.23 -13.73
CA GLU A 200 9.39 13.35 -13.03
C GLU A 200 10.13 12.20 -12.36
N PHE A 201 9.83 11.91 -11.08
CA PHE A 201 10.45 10.80 -10.35
C PHE A 201 10.06 9.44 -10.95
N ARG A 202 8.75 9.22 -11.09
CA ARG A 202 8.11 8.03 -11.68
C ARG A 202 8.58 6.70 -11.09
N MET A 203 8.15 5.61 -11.72
CA MET A 203 8.67 4.25 -11.43
C MET A 203 10.20 4.14 -11.59
N ALA A 204 10.81 4.96 -12.46
CA ALA A 204 12.25 4.92 -12.70
C ALA A 204 13.05 5.24 -11.43
N GLY A 205 12.65 6.28 -10.69
CA GLY A 205 13.29 6.67 -9.43
C GLY A 205 13.22 5.57 -8.36
N ILE A 206 12.07 4.89 -8.23
CA ILE A 206 11.91 3.73 -7.34
C ILE A 206 12.92 2.63 -7.71
N LEU A 207 13.00 2.29 -9.00
CA LEU A 207 13.90 1.24 -9.47
C LEU A 207 15.37 1.61 -9.31
N ASP A 208 15.74 2.87 -9.45
CA ASP A 208 17.11 3.34 -9.23
C ASP A 208 17.52 3.22 -7.76
N VAL A 209 16.62 3.54 -6.82
CA VAL A 209 16.87 3.30 -5.39
C VAL A 209 17.14 1.82 -5.12
N VAL A 210 16.33 0.93 -5.68
CA VAL A 210 16.50 -0.53 -5.50
C VAL A 210 17.82 -1.02 -6.11
N ARG A 211 18.19 -0.53 -7.30
CA ARG A 211 19.45 -0.88 -7.97
C ARG A 211 20.68 -0.44 -7.19
N GLN A 212 20.62 0.73 -6.55
CA GLN A 212 21.71 1.24 -5.71
C GLN A 212 21.85 0.49 -4.39
N HIS A 213 20.79 -0.21 -3.93
CA HIS A 213 20.73 -0.86 -2.62
C HIS A 213 20.23 -2.32 -2.70
N PRO A 214 20.89 -3.21 -3.47
CA PRO A 214 20.36 -4.55 -3.76
C PRO A 214 20.17 -5.44 -2.52
N GLY A 215 20.99 -5.24 -1.48
CA GLY A 215 20.94 -5.99 -0.22
C GLY A 215 20.26 -5.26 0.94
N ALA A 216 19.67 -4.09 0.71
CA ALA A 216 18.99 -3.36 1.77
C ALA A 216 17.75 -4.10 2.28
N ARG A 217 17.48 -3.96 3.58
CA ARG A 217 16.25 -4.45 4.20
C ARG A 217 15.06 -3.68 3.66
N SER A 218 13.88 -4.28 3.73
CA SER A 218 12.64 -3.65 3.26
C SER A 218 12.37 -2.31 3.96
N SER A 219 12.70 -2.18 5.25
CA SER A 219 12.59 -0.91 5.98
C SER A 219 13.50 0.19 5.42
N ASP A 220 14.73 -0.18 5.06
CA ASP A 220 15.71 0.78 4.55
C ASP A 220 15.32 1.21 3.13
N LEU A 221 14.83 0.27 2.30
CA LEU A 221 14.30 0.58 0.97
C LEU A 221 13.08 1.51 1.02
N VAL A 222 12.13 1.27 1.92
CA VAL A 222 10.98 2.17 2.12
C VAL A 222 11.46 3.58 2.46
N ALA A 223 12.38 3.72 3.42
CA ALA A 223 12.94 5.03 3.80
C ALA A 223 13.65 5.71 2.61
N PHE A 224 14.48 4.98 1.87
CA PHE A 224 15.20 5.54 0.72
C PHE A 224 14.27 5.98 -0.41
N ILE A 225 13.22 5.21 -0.71
CA ILE A 225 12.24 5.58 -1.73
C ILE A 225 11.49 6.85 -1.29
N MET A 226 11.00 6.89 -0.05
CA MET A 226 10.27 8.02 0.49
C MET A 226 11.13 9.30 0.53
N ASP A 227 12.39 9.18 0.92
CA ASP A 227 13.33 10.29 0.96
C ASP A 227 13.73 10.76 -0.45
N ALA A 228 13.89 9.84 -1.40
CA ALA A 228 14.18 10.19 -2.79
C ALA A 228 13.01 10.98 -3.42
N ALA A 229 11.78 10.52 -3.23
CA ALA A 229 10.59 11.24 -3.70
C ALA A 229 10.45 12.63 -3.03
N SER A 230 10.73 12.71 -1.72
CA SER A 230 10.67 13.98 -0.96
C SER A 230 11.75 14.98 -1.35
N ARG A 231 12.95 14.53 -1.72
CA ARG A 231 14.00 15.43 -2.26
C ARG A 231 13.70 15.92 -3.67
N PHE A 232 12.86 15.19 -4.39
CA PHE A 232 12.49 15.52 -5.76
C PHE A 232 11.45 16.64 -5.80
N ALA A 233 10.43 16.55 -4.94
CA ALA A 233 9.41 17.59 -4.79
C ALA A 233 8.71 17.54 -3.43
N ASP A 234 8.23 18.70 -2.99
CA ASP A 234 7.28 18.79 -1.87
C ASP A 234 6.01 17.97 -2.19
N PRO A 235 5.43 17.27 -1.20
CA PRO A 235 4.27 16.43 -1.43
C PRO A 235 3.03 17.28 -1.72
N VAL A 236 2.42 17.05 -2.88
CA VAL A 236 1.10 17.58 -3.25
C VAL A 236 -0.02 16.57 -3.00
N ASP A 237 0.33 15.30 -2.82
CA ASP A 237 -0.56 14.17 -2.55
C ASP A 237 0.05 13.24 -1.52
N ASP A 238 -0.77 12.34 -0.98
CA ASP A 238 -0.34 11.33 -0.02
C ASP A 238 0.67 10.37 -0.63
N ARG A 239 1.65 9.94 0.17
CA ARG A 239 2.71 9.04 -0.27
C ARG A 239 2.66 7.76 0.52
N THR A 240 2.43 6.65 -0.15
CA THR A 240 2.49 5.32 0.46
C THR A 240 3.41 4.41 -0.32
N VAL A 241 4.29 3.70 0.40
CA VAL A 241 5.17 2.68 -0.17
C VAL A 241 5.16 1.46 0.75
N VAL A 242 4.99 0.29 0.14
CA VAL A 242 5.16 -1.01 0.77
C VAL A 242 6.23 -1.80 0.01
N VAL A 243 7.16 -2.38 0.75
CA VAL A 243 8.19 -3.27 0.24
C VAL A 243 8.08 -4.63 0.92
N VAL A 244 8.01 -5.70 0.14
CA VAL A 244 8.08 -7.09 0.60
C VAL A 244 9.20 -7.80 -0.15
N ARG A 245 10.15 -8.34 0.59
CA ARG A 245 11.28 -9.12 0.06
C ARG A 245 11.15 -10.57 0.50
N GLY A 246 11.30 -11.50 -0.45
CA GLY A 246 11.53 -12.90 -0.11
C GLY A 246 12.86 -13.05 0.62
N ALA A 247 12.87 -13.50 1.86
CA ALA A 247 14.10 -13.75 2.61
C ALA A 247 14.43 -15.24 2.63
N ALA A 248 15.72 -15.59 2.50
CA ALA A 248 16.18 -16.91 2.93
C ALA A 248 16.29 -16.84 4.47
N ASP A 249 15.58 -17.73 5.18
CA ASP A 249 15.49 -17.84 6.64
C ASP A 249 16.51 -17.00 7.44
N HIS A 250 16.19 -15.73 7.68
CA HIS A 250 16.98 -14.87 8.56
C HIS A 250 16.07 -14.20 9.59
N ARG A 251 16.37 -14.52 10.85
CA ARG A 251 15.71 -13.97 12.04
C ARG A 251 15.98 -12.47 12.09
N CYS A 252 14.95 -11.62 11.95
CA CYS A 252 15.10 -10.21 12.28
C CYS A 252 14.77 -9.99 13.76
N LEU A 253 15.79 -9.55 14.50
CA LEU A 253 15.70 -9.11 15.89
C LEU A 253 14.87 -7.83 15.97
N SER A 254 14.04 -7.77 17.00
CA SER A 254 13.25 -6.61 17.41
C SER A 254 14.19 -5.52 17.91
N SER A 255 14.11 -4.32 17.35
CA SER A 255 14.50 -3.10 18.06
C SER A 255 13.26 -2.22 18.22
N ALA A 256 12.56 -2.43 19.34
CA ALA A 256 11.75 -1.40 19.97
C ALA A 256 12.62 -0.79 21.06
N ALA A 257 12.89 0.50 20.96
CA ALA A 257 13.18 1.41 22.06
C ALA A 257 12.41 2.70 21.76
#